data_AF-A0A7M2RMK9-F1
#
_entry.id   AF-A0A7M2RMK9-F1
#
_cell.length_a   1.000
_cell.length_b   1.000
_cell.length_c   1.000
_cell.angle_alpha   90.00
_cell.angle_beta   90.00
_cell.angle_gamma   90.00
#
_symmetry.space_group_name_H-M   'P 1'
#
loop_
_entity.id
_entity.type
_entity.pdbx_description
1 polymer ?
#
loop_
_entity_poly.entity_id
_entity_poly.type
_entity_poly.pdbx_seq_one_letter_code
_entity_poly.pdbx_strand_id
1 'polypeptide(L)'
;MGRNLTELHPRLQEKVAQLQILCAKENLLLGIGECFRTAAEQNELYAQGRTKAGAIITNAPGSSYSSQHQWGIAFDFFKNVRGHEYDDNAFFTRVSQLGRTIGLAWGGDWHSIVDKPHLYLPDWGSNTGILKSTYGTFESFKKTWGKASITPIKPAQPVVDPPWKATGTATCGGDGVRVRMIPNGNVILQLNKGQRFEVNGEISGKWVKIKVQNTIGWMHSNYVKYDKPVPAAEPAAQTVPKPNKIILKEDGKWGADTTRRAQQIFGLPQDGVISNQLNFYKPICPGIVSAQWSDVKKGGSQLIRKMQAWMGIPQDGYIGPQFIKALQRKMGKSQDGILSNPSQCITALQKYLNQH
;
A
#
# COMPACT_ATOMS: atom_id res chain seq x y z
N MET A 1 10.25 10.46 30.60
CA MET A 1 9.10 9.85 29.91
C MET A 1 9.67 9.10 28.71
N GLY A 2 9.47 7.83 28.42
CA GLY A 2 8.63 6.77 28.95
C GLY A 2 8.80 5.64 27.95
N ARG A 3 10.04 5.11 27.80
CA ARG A 3 10.42 4.10 26.79
C ARG A 3 10.00 2.68 27.17
N ASN A 4 9.06 2.58 28.11
CA ASN A 4 8.74 1.31 28.72
C ASN A 4 7.73 0.55 27.86
N LEU A 5 8.26 -0.29 26.97
CA LEU A 5 7.45 -1.14 26.09
C LEU A 5 6.54 -2.07 26.89
N THR A 6 6.88 -2.45 28.12
CA THR A 6 6.08 -3.38 28.92
C THR A 6 4.71 -2.81 29.33
N GLU A 7 4.54 -1.49 29.27
CA GLU A 7 3.27 -0.80 29.58
C GLU A 7 2.38 -0.61 28.36
N LEU A 8 2.84 -0.99 27.17
CA LEU A 8 2.03 -1.02 25.96
C LEU A 8 1.10 -2.25 25.96
N HIS A 9 0.03 -2.18 25.20
CA HIS A 9 -0.84 -3.31 24.94
C HIS A 9 0.00 -4.49 24.40
N PRO A 10 -0.20 -5.76 24.86
CA PRO A 10 0.64 -6.89 24.47
C PRO A 10 0.81 -7.07 22.96
N ARG A 11 -0.28 -6.91 22.19
CA ARG A 11 -0.21 -6.89 20.71
C ARG A 11 0.74 -5.81 20.18
N LEU A 12 0.74 -4.61 20.76
CA LEU A 12 1.62 -3.54 20.31
C LEU A 12 3.08 -3.84 20.64
N GLN A 13 3.37 -4.48 21.77
CA GLN A 13 4.73 -4.97 22.09
C GLN A 13 5.24 -5.92 21.01
N GLU A 14 4.41 -6.88 20.59
CA GLU A 14 4.72 -7.81 19.50
C GLU A 14 4.98 -7.07 18.18
N LYS A 15 4.15 -6.06 17.86
CA LYS A 15 4.31 -5.25 16.65
C LYS A 15 5.58 -4.41 16.67
N VAL A 16 5.97 -3.85 17.81
CA VAL A 16 7.25 -3.13 17.94
C VAL A 16 8.42 -4.07 17.65
N ALA A 17 8.42 -5.30 18.20
CA ALA A 17 9.47 -6.28 17.92
C ALA A 17 9.52 -6.68 16.44
N GLN A 18 8.37 -6.90 15.80
CA GLN A 18 8.29 -7.17 14.35
C GLN A 18 8.82 -5.99 13.52
N LEU A 19 8.49 -4.75 13.91
CA LEU A 19 8.93 -3.55 13.21
C LEU A 19 10.44 -3.35 13.31
N GLN A 20 11.05 -3.61 14.47
CA GLN A 20 12.50 -3.57 14.65
C GLN A 20 13.22 -4.54 13.71
N ILE A 21 12.71 -5.76 13.55
CA ILE A 21 13.25 -6.76 12.61
C ILE A 21 13.15 -6.26 11.16
N LEU A 22 12.00 -5.71 10.77
CA LEU A 22 11.80 -5.18 9.42
C LEU A 22 12.71 -3.99 9.12
N CYS A 23 12.85 -3.07 10.06
CA CYS A 23 13.72 -1.91 9.92
C CYS A 23 15.20 -2.32 9.83
N ALA A 24 15.63 -3.28 10.65
CA ALA A 24 17.00 -3.81 10.60
C ALA A 24 17.34 -4.44 9.24
N LYS A 25 16.40 -5.16 8.61
CA LYS A 25 16.58 -5.74 7.27
C LYS A 25 16.82 -4.70 6.17
N GLU A 26 16.37 -3.47 6.39
CA GLU A 26 16.50 -2.35 5.45
C GLU A 26 17.53 -1.32 5.90
N ASN A 27 18.33 -1.63 6.93
CA ASN A 27 19.31 -0.71 7.53
C ASN A 27 18.69 0.61 8.02
N LEU A 28 17.42 0.58 8.43
CA LEU A 28 16.75 1.72 9.05
C LEU A 28 17.08 1.71 10.55
N LEU A 29 17.83 2.71 10.99
CA LEU A 29 18.22 2.89 12.39
C LEU A 29 17.02 3.35 13.22
N LEU A 30 16.17 2.41 13.62
CA LEU A 30 14.95 2.66 14.39
C LEU A 30 15.25 2.87 15.88
N GLY A 31 14.84 4.01 16.42
CA GLY A 31 14.73 4.28 17.85
C GLY A 31 13.27 4.32 18.30
N ILE A 32 12.99 3.82 19.50
CA ILE A 32 11.66 3.95 20.14
C ILE A 32 11.69 5.11 21.13
N GLY A 33 10.79 6.07 20.90
CA GLY A 33 10.60 7.27 21.68
C GLY A 33 9.57 7.07 22.79
N GLU A 34 8.47 7.81 22.72
CA GLU A 34 7.42 7.80 23.74
C GLU A 34 6.52 6.56 23.61
N CYS A 35 6.19 5.89 24.72
CA CYS A 35 5.30 4.73 24.75
C CYS A 35 4.04 5.06 25.56
N PHE A 36 3.83 4.39 26.70
CA PHE A 36 2.74 4.73 27.61
C PHE A 36 3.01 6.08 28.30
N ARG A 37 1.96 6.89 28.43
CA ARG A 37 2.00 8.17 29.15
C ARG A 37 0.85 8.23 30.15
N THR A 38 1.13 8.41 31.42
CA THR A 38 0.10 8.55 32.46
C THR A 38 -0.70 9.85 32.30
N ALA A 39 -1.87 9.93 32.94
CA ALA A 39 -2.65 11.17 32.97
C ALA A 39 -1.90 12.33 33.67
N ALA A 40 -1.08 12.02 34.68
CA ALA A 40 -0.26 13.03 35.36
C ALA A 40 0.80 13.60 34.40
N GLU A 41 1.55 12.74 33.70
CA GLU A 41 2.55 13.17 32.71
C GLU A 41 1.90 13.95 31.55
N GLN A 42 0.72 13.53 31.09
CA GLN A 42 -0.02 14.27 30.06
C GLN A 42 -0.45 15.68 30.53
N ASN A 43 -0.81 15.83 31.81
CA ASN A 43 -1.11 17.15 32.39
C ASN A 43 0.14 18.04 32.43
N GLU A 44 1.33 17.49 32.66
CA GLU A 44 2.57 18.26 32.62
C GLU A 44 2.88 18.79 31.21
N LEU A 45 2.63 17.99 30.16
CA LEU A 45 2.75 18.46 28.77
C LEU A 45 1.69 19.50 28.43
N TYR A 46 0.45 19.31 28.88
CA TYR A 46 -0.64 20.27 28.66
C TYR A 46 -0.35 21.64 29.30
N ALA A 47 0.38 21.66 30.43
CA ALA A 47 0.79 22.89 31.11
C ALA A 47 1.81 23.72 30.32
N GLN A 48 2.60 23.12 29.41
CA GLN A 48 3.58 23.85 28.60
C GLN A 48 2.92 24.86 27.66
N GLY A 49 3.45 26.07 27.61
CA GLY A 49 2.88 27.20 26.87
C GLY A 49 1.60 27.76 27.48
N ARG A 50 1.18 27.29 28.65
CA ARG A 50 0.00 27.77 29.40
C ARG A 50 0.37 28.27 30.79
N THR A 51 0.74 27.34 31.67
CA THR A 51 1.16 27.61 33.06
C THR A 51 2.64 27.33 33.29
N LYS A 52 3.33 26.71 32.32
CA LYS A 52 4.79 26.54 32.25
C LYS A 52 5.32 27.15 30.95
N ALA A 53 6.55 27.66 30.96
CA ALA A 53 7.20 28.13 29.75
C ALA A 53 7.44 26.99 28.74
N GLY A 54 7.38 27.30 27.44
CA GLY A 54 7.57 26.32 26.34
C GLY A 54 6.51 26.46 25.24
N ALA A 55 6.71 25.73 24.14
CA ALA A 55 5.69 25.64 23.08
C ALA A 55 4.51 24.77 23.53
N ILE A 56 3.31 25.08 23.04
CA ILE A 56 2.15 24.20 23.21
C ILE A 56 2.36 22.95 22.35
N ILE A 57 2.66 21.83 22.99
CA ILE A 57 2.88 20.53 22.33
C ILE A 57 1.64 19.63 22.35
N THR A 58 0.63 19.98 23.15
CA THR A 58 -0.64 19.25 23.19
C THR A 58 -1.81 20.15 23.60
N ASN A 59 -3.00 19.83 23.08
CA ASN A 59 -4.26 20.47 23.43
C ASN A 59 -5.12 19.62 24.38
N ALA A 60 -4.67 18.42 24.76
CA ALA A 60 -5.44 17.48 25.57
C ALA A 60 -4.98 17.49 27.04
N PRO A 61 -5.84 17.88 28.00
CA PRO A 61 -5.60 17.62 29.42
C PRO A 61 -5.51 16.12 29.68
N GLY A 62 -4.68 15.70 30.63
CA GLY A 62 -4.52 14.30 31.01
C GLY A 62 -5.82 13.65 31.48
N SER A 63 -6.68 14.39 32.19
CA SER A 63 -8.01 13.91 32.61
C SER A 63 -8.96 13.62 31.44
N SER A 64 -8.68 14.13 30.24
CA SER A 64 -9.54 13.93 29.06
C SER A 64 -9.33 12.57 28.39
N TYR A 65 -8.26 11.84 28.73
CA TYR A 65 -7.84 10.59 28.06
C TYR A 65 -7.85 10.69 26.52
N SER A 66 -7.54 11.86 25.97
CA SER A 66 -7.64 12.14 24.54
C SER A 66 -6.37 11.82 23.75
N SER A 67 -5.29 11.41 24.43
CA SER A 67 -4.07 10.90 23.78
C SER A 67 -4.05 9.37 23.75
N GLN A 68 -3.71 8.79 22.60
CA GLN A 68 -3.58 7.32 22.45
C GLN A 68 -2.46 6.72 23.32
N HIS A 69 -1.43 7.50 23.68
CA HIS A 69 -0.37 7.07 24.62
C HIS A 69 -0.91 6.77 26.01
N GLN A 70 -1.98 7.45 26.43
CA GLN A 70 -2.64 7.21 27.72
C GLN A 70 -3.41 5.88 27.78
N TRP A 71 -3.54 5.21 26.64
CA TRP A 71 -4.21 3.91 26.54
C TRP A 71 -3.23 2.77 26.28
N GLY A 72 -1.93 3.05 26.14
CA GLY A 72 -0.90 2.05 25.82
C GLY A 72 -1.06 1.43 24.42
N ILE A 73 -1.80 2.08 23.51
CA ILE A 73 -2.05 1.57 22.15
C ILE A 73 -1.25 2.30 21.06
N ALA A 74 -0.33 3.18 21.46
CA ALA A 74 0.53 3.92 20.56
C ALA A 74 1.96 4.02 21.09
N PHE A 75 2.88 4.25 20.17
CA PHE A 75 4.26 4.63 20.47
C PHE A 75 4.77 5.60 19.41
N ASP A 76 5.71 6.44 19.82
CA ASP A 76 6.49 7.28 18.94
C ASP A 76 7.81 6.60 18.62
N PHE A 77 8.30 6.82 17.40
CA PHE A 77 9.60 6.37 16.96
C PHE A 77 10.43 7.53 16.41
N PHE A 78 11.72 7.32 16.26
CA PHE A 78 12.65 8.31 15.73
C PHE A 78 13.81 7.63 14.99
N LYS A 79 14.55 8.41 14.22
CA LYS A 79 15.77 7.92 13.59
C LYS A 79 16.90 7.95 14.60
N ASN A 80 17.49 6.80 14.94
CA ASN A 80 18.55 6.68 15.93
C ASN A 80 19.91 7.15 15.37
N VAL A 81 19.96 8.40 14.96
CA VAL A 81 21.14 9.12 14.50
C VAL A 81 21.14 10.45 15.22
N ARG A 82 22.19 10.70 16.01
CA ARG A 82 22.31 11.88 16.85
C ARG A 82 22.19 13.16 16.03
N GLY A 83 21.27 14.05 16.43
CA GLY A 83 21.00 15.32 15.75
C GLY A 83 20.10 15.21 14.52
N HIS A 84 19.67 14.00 14.16
CA HIS A 84 18.83 13.70 13.00
C HIS A 84 17.59 12.88 13.40
N GLU A 85 17.15 13.00 14.66
CA GLU A 85 16.11 12.15 15.22
C GLU A 85 14.75 12.37 14.54
N TYR A 86 14.47 13.61 14.13
CA TYR A 86 13.15 14.06 13.65
C TYR A 86 13.16 14.84 12.33
N ASP A 87 14.31 14.97 11.67
CA ASP A 87 14.45 15.75 10.44
C ASP A 87 14.29 14.92 9.15
N ASP A 88 14.26 13.59 9.27
CA ASP A 88 14.21 12.67 8.14
C ASP A 88 12.81 12.14 7.85
N ASN A 89 12.03 12.92 7.10
CA ASN A 89 10.69 12.50 6.67
C ASN A 89 10.67 11.20 5.84
N ALA A 90 11.74 10.91 5.09
CA ALA A 90 11.85 9.67 4.32
C ALA A 90 11.92 8.45 5.23
N PHE A 91 12.69 8.56 6.30
CA PHE A 91 12.76 7.55 7.35
C PHE A 91 11.37 7.31 7.98
N PHE A 92 10.66 8.36 8.40
CA PHE A 92 9.33 8.22 9.01
C PHE A 92 8.32 7.53 8.09
N THR A 93 8.29 7.92 6.81
CA THR A 93 7.42 7.29 5.82
C THR A 93 7.79 5.83 5.57
N ARG A 94 9.10 5.50 5.49
CA ARG A 94 9.49 4.12 5.23
C ARG A 94 9.17 3.21 6.40
N VAL A 95 9.47 3.65 7.63
CA VAL A 95 9.14 2.91 8.84
C VAL A 95 7.63 2.74 8.98
N SER A 96 6.82 3.75 8.65
CA SER A 96 5.37 3.64 8.71
C SER A 96 4.79 2.65 7.68
N GLN A 97 5.36 2.58 6.47
CA GLN A 97 5.01 1.56 5.48
C GLN A 97 5.28 0.14 6.01
N LEU A 98 6.43 -0.07 6.66
CA LEU A 98 6.74 -1.34 7.32
C LEU A 98 5.76 -1.63 8.47
N GLY A 99 5.44 -0.63 9.29
CA GLY A 99 4.43 -0.72 10.36
C GLY A 99 3.06 -1.14 9.85
N ARG A 100 2.63 -0.63 8.69
CA ARG A 100 1.36 -1.02 8.05
C ARG A 100 1.33 -2.48 7.62
N THR A 101 2.47 -3.05 7.17
CA THR A 101 2.53 -4.48 6.80
C THR A 101 2.25 -5.41 7.97
N ILE A 102 2.49 -4.95 9.20
CA ILE A 102 2.26 -5.71 10.43
C ILE A 102 0.98 -5.27 11.16
N GLY A 103 0.17 -4.40 10.56
CA GLY A 103 -1.15 -4.01 11.06
C GLY A 103 -1.17 -2.77 11.96
N LEU A 104 -0.15 -1.90 11.91
CA LEU A 104 -0.16 -0.59 12.57
C LEU A 104 -0.75 0.48 11.64
N ALA A 105 -1.35 1.51 12.23
CA ALA A 105 -1.72 2.75 11.56
C ALA A 105 -0.75 3.89 11.94
N TRP A 106 -0.74 4.96 11.15
CA TRP A 106 0.26 6.03 11.23
C TRP A 106 -0.36 7.41 11.45
N GLY A 107 0.17 8.17 12.41
CA GLY A 107 -0.26 9.55 12.68
C GLY A 107 0.10 10.54 11.57
N GLY A 108 1.03 10.17 10.67
CA GLY A 108 1.33 10.94 9.47
C GLY A 108 0.17 11.02 8.46
N ASP A 109 -0.84 10.16 8.58
CA ASP A 109 -2.05 10.16 7.73
C ASP A 109 -3.17 11.05 8.28
N TRP A 110 -3.00 11.64 9.46
CA TRP A 110 -4.03 12.49 10.06
C TRP A 110 -4.15 13.82 9.31
N HIS A 111 -5.37 14.36 9.20
CA HIS A 111 -5.59 15.66 8.55
C HIS A 111 -4.99 16.81 9.38
N SER A 112 -5.12 16.73 10.70
CA SER A 112 -4.49 17.62 11.68
C SER A 112 -4.71 17.05 13.09
N ILE A 113 -3.75 17.12 14.02
CA ILE A 113 -2.35 17.50 13.79
C ILE A 113 -1.64 16.31 13.14
N VAL A 114 -0.88 16.52 12.08
CA VAL A 114 -0.09 15.45 11.44
C VAL A 114 1.06 15.05 12.38
N ASP A 115 1.14 13.79 12.77
CA ASP A 115 2.12 13.29 13.74
C ASP A 115 2.95 12.14 13.17
N LYS A 116 4.10 12.47 12.55
CA LYS A 116 4.92 11.51 11.80
C LYS A 116 5.67 10.49 12.66
N PRO A 117 6.13 10.82 13.87
CA PRO A 117 6.65 9.83 14.81
C PRO A 117 5.64 8.79 15.29
N HIS A 118 4.33 9.00 15.12
CA HIS A 118 3.31 8.25 15.86
C HIS A 118 2.79 7.00 15.11
N LEU A 119 2.91 5.82 15.72
CA LEU A 119 2.29 4.56 15.25
C LEU A 119 1.36 3.97 16.31
N TYR A 120 0.24 3.39 15.88
CA TYR A 120 -0.79 2.91 16.81
C TYR A 120 -1.57 1.68 16.32
N LEU A 121 -2.24 1.00 17.26
CA LEU A 121 -3.21 -0.05 16.97
C LEU A 121 -4.53 0.57 16.47
N PRO A 122 -4.99 0.26 15.25
CA PRO A 122 -6.16 0.90 14.65
C PRO A 122 -7.51 0.41 15.18
N ASP A 123 -7.53 -0.63 16.03
CA ASP A 123 -8.73 -1.32 16.51
C ASP A 123 -9.75 -0.38 17.19
N TRP A 124 -9.28 0.74 17.75
CA TRP A 124 -10.11 1.75 18.43
C TRP A 124 -10.21 3.08 17.68
N GLY A 125 -9.82 3.11 16.40
CA GLY A 125 -9.86 4.28 15.54
C GLY A 125 -8.64 5.21 15.71
N SER A 126 -8.63 6.29 14.92
CA SER A 126 -7.57 7.32 14.96
C SER A 126 -7.68 8.31 16.13
N ASN A 127 -8.72 8.18 16.95
CA ASN A 127 -8.92 8.95 18.17
C ASN A 127 -9.28 8.02 19.33
N THR A 128 -9.43 8.55 20.55
CA THR A 128 -9.72 7.74 21.74
C THR A 128 -11.20 7.64 22.10
N GLY A 129 -12.11 8.06 21.20
CA GLY A 129 -13.55 8.09 21.46
C GLY A 129 -14.11 6.73 21.88
N ILE A 130 -13.76 5.68 21.12
CA ILE A 130 -14.19 4.30 21.40
C ILE A 130 -13.64 3.84 22.76
N LEU A 131 -12.35 4.05 23.02
CA LEU A 131 -11.71 3.67 24.28
C LEU A 131 -12.38 4.33 25.50
N LYS A 132 -12.65 5.64 25.40
CA LYS A 132 -13.34 6.40 26.44
C LYS A 132 -14.76 5.89 26.66
N SER A 133 -15.55 5.70 25.61
CA SER A 133 -16.93 5.23 25.74
C SER A 133 -17.04 3.81 26.28
N THR A 134 -16.08 2.93 25.93
CA THR A 134 -16.15 1.51 26.27
C THR A 134 -15.53 1.20 27.63
N TYR A 135 -14.40 1.84 27.98
CA TYR A 135 -13.63 1.48 29.18
C TYR A 135 -13.56 2.60 30.22
N GLY A 136 -13.77 3.86 29.82
CA GLY A 136 -13.68 5.03 30.69
C GLY A 136 -12.25 5.41 31.09
N THR A 137 -11.47 4.47 31.63
CA THR A 137 -10.09 4.68 32.10
C THR A 137 -9.12 3.65 31.54
N PHE A 138 -7.82 4.00 31.56
CA PHE A 138 -6.75 3.06 31.21
C PHE A 138 -6.77 1.80 32.08
N GLU A 139 -6.98 1.93 33.40
CA GLU A 139 -6.99 0.77 34.31
C GLU A 139 -8.11 -0.22 33.98
N SER A 140 -9.31 0.28 33.64
CA SER A 140 -10.40 -0.56 33.16
C SER A 140 -10.07 -1.25 31.85
N PHE A 141 -9.41 -0.55 30.92
CA PHE A 141 -8.96 -1.12 29.66
C PHE A 141 -7.87 -2.18 29.85
N LYS A 142 -6.86 -1.89 30.68
CA LYS A 142 -5.72 -2.78 30.97
C LYS A 142 -6.16 -4.11 31.58
N LYS A 143 -7.22 -4.11 32.42
CA LYS A 143 -7.84 -5.34 32.96
C LYS A 143 -8.41 -6.28 31.89
N THR A 144 -8.60 -5.80 30.67
CA THR A 144 -9.05 -6.64 29.54
C THR A 144 -7.90 -7.32 28.80
N TRP A 145 -6.66 -6.89 29.02
CA TRP A 145 -5.50 -7.46 28.35
C TRP A 145 -5.29 -8.91 28.82
N GLY A 146 -5.11 -9.83 27.87
CA GLY A 146 -4.91 -11.25 28.15
C GLY A 146 -6.20 -12.10 28.22
N LYS A 147 -7.39 -11.49 28.15
CA LYS A 147 -8.63 -12.24 27.90
C LYS A 147 -8.81 -12.43 26.39
N ALA A 148 -9.16 -13.64 25.93
CA ALA A 148 -9.53 -13.85 24.54
C ALA A 148 -10.68 -12.88 24.18
N SER A 149 -10.46 -11.98 23.22
CA SER A 149 -11.46 -11.00 22.80
C SER A 149 -12.77 -11.70 22.47
N ILE A 150 -13.82 -11.41 23.24
CA ILE A 150 -15.18 -11.97 23.08
C ILE A 150 -15.92 -11.40 21.87
N THR A 151 -15.20 -10.75 20.96
CA THR A 151 -15.70 -10.25 19.68
C THR A 151 -14.54 -10.33 18.69
N PRO A 152 -14.69 -10.99 17.53
CA PRO A 152 -13.70 -10.89 16.48
C PRO A 152 -13.71 -9.44 15.98
N ILE A 153 -12.81 -8.61 16.53
CA ILE A 153 -12.56 -7.28 15.99
C ILE A 153 -11.85 -7.51 14.66
N LYS A 154 -12.61 -7.31 13.58
CA LYS A 154 -12.14 -7.31 12.20
C LYS A 154 -10.77 -6.62 12.16
N PRO A 155 -9.67 -7.31 11.78
CA PRO A 155 -8.39 -6.65 11.59
C PRO A 155 -8.63 -5.45 10.69
N ALA A 156 -8.18 -4.26 11.10
CA ALA A 156 -8.11 -3.15 10.16
C ALA A 156 -7.36 -3.68 8.94
N GLN A 157 -8.01 -3.63 7.77
CA GLN A 157 -7.34 -3.98 6.53
C GLN A 157 -6.05 -3.16 6.48
N PRO A 158 -4.90 -3.76 6.12
CA PRO A 158 -3.66 -3.01 6.00
C PRO A 158 -3.93 -1.79 5.12
N VAL A 159 -3.67 -0.59 5.64
CA VAL A 159 -3.67 0.63 4.84
C VAL A 159 -2.45 0.54 3.94
N VAL A 160 -2.57 -0.23 2.88
CA VAL A 160 -1.68 -0.13 1.72
C VAL A 160 -1.84 1.32 1.24
N ASP A 161 -0.75 2.07 1.09
CA ASP A 161 -0.82 3.36 0.38
C ASP A 161 -1.66 3.12 -0.89
N PRO A 162 -2.66 3.98 -1.19
CA PRO A 162 -3.48 3.76 -2.36
C PRO A 162 -2.54 3.55 -3.55
N PRO A 163 -2.72 2.46 -4.33
CA PRO A 163 -1.83 2.19 -5.44
C PRO A 163 -1.75 3.44 -6.30
N TRP A 164 -0.52 3.85 -6.64
CA TRP A 164 -0.26 5.08 -7.38
C TRP A 164 -1.27 5.23 -8.52
N LYS A 165 -2.11 6.27 -8.42
CA LYS A 165 -3.16 6.56 -9.39
C LYS A 165 -2.73 7.77 -10.20
N ALA A 166 -2.09 7.54 -11.35
CA ALA A 166 -1.74 8.62 -12.26
C ALA A 166 -3.00 9.39 -12.69
N THR A 167 -2.95 10.72 -12.65
CA THR A 167 -3.95 11.63 -13.19
C THR A 167 -3.50 12.25 -14.51
N GLY A 168 -2.23 12.06 -14.88
CA GLY A 168 -1.67 12.46 -16.16
C GLY A 168 -0.19 12.10 -16.29
N THR A 169 0.40 12.53 -17.41
CA THR A 169 1.83 12.43 -17.68
C THR A 169 2.40 13.81 -17.99
N ALA A 170 3.69 13.96 -17.74
CA ALA A 170 4.42 15.17 -18.06
C ALA A 170 5.86 14.85 -18.46
N THR A 171 6.51 15.84 -19.05
CA THR A 171 7.90 15.74 -19.51
C THR A 171 8.77 16.73 -18.74
N CYS A 172 10.01 16.33 -18.43
CA CYS A 172 10.96 17.17 -17.72
C CYS A 172 11.44 18.32 -18.62
N GLY A 173 11.36 19.54 -18.11
CA GLY A 173 11.63 20.77 -18.85
C GLY A 173 13.09 21.21 -18.92
N GLY A 174 13.98 20.65 -18.10
CA GLY A 174 15.39 21.04 -17.98
C GLY A 174 16.30 19.86 -17.63
N ASP A 175 17.61 20.09 -17.61
CA ASP A 175 18.63 19.07 -17.36
C ASP A 175 19.07 19.01 -15.89
N GLY A 176 19.33 17.81 -15.37
CA GLY A 176 19.76 17.61 -13.98
C GLY A 176 18.71 17.96 -12.91
N VAL A 177 17.43 18.00 -13.27
CA VAL A 177 16.33 18.38 -12.39
C VAL A 177 16.15 17.36 -11.27
N ARG A 178 16.25 17.83 -10.03
CA ARG A 178 16.22 16.99 -8.83
C ARG A 178 14.80 16.58 -8.49
N VAL A 179 14.58 15.28 -8.44
CA VAL A 179 13.40 14.66 -7.85
C VAL A 179 13.74 14.29 -6.42
N ARG A 180 12.90 14.72 -5.48
CA ARG A 180 13.15 14.60 -4.04
C ARG A 180 12.12 13.70 -3.40
N MET A 181 12.46 13.04 -2.30
CA MET A 181 11.48 12.18 -1.63
C MET A 181 10.29 12.95 -1.07
N ILE A 182 10.53 14.21 -0.68
CA ILE A 182 9.55 15.22 -0.28
C ILE A 182 9.99 16.60 -0.80
N PRO A 183 9.09 17.60 -0.86
CA PRO A 183 9.46 18.99 -1.14
C PRO A 183 10.66 19.44 -0.32
N ASN A 184 11.68 20.01 -0.99
CA ASN A 184 12.94 20.47 -0.36
C ASN A 184 13.79 19.41 0.37
N GLY A 185 13.39 18.13 0.40
CA GLY A 185 14.14 17.06 1.06
C GLY A 185 15.25 16.43 0.21
N ASN A 186 15.72 15.24 0.61
CA ASN A 186 16.82 14.56 -0.11
C ASN A 186 16.47 14.25 -1.57
N VAL A 187 17.47 14.44 -2.45
CA VAL A 187 17.37 14.06 -3.87
C VAL A 187 17.43 12.54 -3.95
N ILE A 188 16.45 11.95 -4.63
CA ILE A 188 16.35 10.50 -4.82
C ILE A 188 16.68 10.08 -6.25
N LEU A 189 16.48 10.97 -7.23
CA LEU A 189 16.96 10.83 -8.59
C LEU A 189 17.04 12.19 -9.28
N GLN A 190 17.67 12.24 -10.45
CA GLN A 190 17.66 13.39 -11.33
C GLN A 190 17.02 13.04 -12.67
N LEU A 191 16.30 14.01 -13.24
CA LEU A 191 15.73 13.92 -14.58
C LEU A 191 16.37 14.96 -15.49
N ASN A 192 16.62 14.54 -16.72
CA ASN A 192 17.08 15.38 -17.82
C ASN A 192 15.92 15.79 -18.72
N LYS A 193 16.16 16.81 -19.54
CA LYS A 193 15.15 17.39 -20.41
C LYS A 193 14.61 16.32 -21.35
N GLY A 194 13.29 16.24 -21.48
CA GLY A 194 12.63 15.24 -22.32
C GLY A 194 12.30 13.92 -21.61
N GLN A 195 12.82 13.66 -20.40
CA GLN A 195 12.44 12.45 -19.66
C GLN A 195 11.00 12.54 -19.13
N ARG A 196 10.26 11.45 -19.28
CA ARG A 196 8.83 11.36 -18.97
C ARG A 196 8.57 10.80 -17.58
N PHE A 197 7.49 11.23 -16.96
CA PHE A 197 7.03 10.77 -15.66
C PHE A 197 5.51 10.90 -15.54
N GLU A 198 4.95 10.12 -14.62
CA GLU A 198 3.53 10.21 -14.26
C GLU A 198 3.35 11.25 -13.18
N VAL A 199 2.18 11.89 -13.15
CA VAL A 199 1.72 12.76 -12.07
C VAL A 199 0.43 12.19 -11.51
N ASN A 200 0.17 12.35 -10.21
CA ASN A 200 -1.11 11.94 -9.60
C ASN A 200 -1.98 13.13 -9.16
N GLY A 201 -1.59 14.35 -9.54
CA GLY A 201 -2.34 15.57 -9.26
C GLY A 201 -2.08 16.16 -7.88
N GLU A 202 -1.30 15.49 -7.02
CA GLU A 202 -0.89 16.07 -5.74
C GLU A 202 0.14 17.18 -5.95
N ILE A 203 -0.13 18.34 -5.35
CA ILE A 203 0.73 19.52 -5.37
C ILE A 203 1.02 19.95 -3.92
N SER A 204 2.26 20.30 -3.65
CA SER A 204 2.70 20.86 -2.36
C SER A 204 3.53 22.11 -2.64
N GLY A 205 2.89 23.28 -2.56
CA GLY A 205 3.50 24.54 -2.98
C GLY A 205 3.94 24.49 -4.45
N LYS A 206 5.24 24.70 -4.71
CA LYS A 206 5.82 24.60 -6.06
C LYS A 206 6.30 23.19 -6.42
N TRP A 207 5.85 22.15 -5.70
CA TRP A 207 6.27 20.78 -5.93
C TRP A 207 5.10 19.94 -6.43
N VAL A 208 5.34 19.14 -7.45
CA VAL A 208 4.39 18.20 -8.05
C VAL A 208 4.83 16.80 -7.70
N LYS A 209 3.90 15.96 -7.23
CA LYS A 209 4.18 14.55 -6.95
C LYS A 209 4.22 13.78 -8.26
N ILE A 210 5.33 13.11 -8.47
CA ILE A 210 5.64 12.39 -9.70
C ILE A 210 6.03 10.95 -9.41
N LYS A 211 5.84 10.08 -10.40
CA LYS A 211 6.39 8.74 -10.41
C LYS A 211 7.23 8.54 -11.64
N VAL A 212 8.48 8.14 -11.42
CA VAL A 212 9.44 7.76 -12.45
C VAL A 212 9.75 6.30 -12.23
N GLN A 213 9.38 5.44 -13.18
CA GLN A 213 9.53 3.98 -13.04
C GLN A 213 8.86 3.47 -11.74
N ASN A 214 9.64 3.01 -10.76
CA ASN A 214 9.15 2.54 -9.46
C ASN A 214 9.38 3.54 -8.31
N THR A 215 9.91 4.72 -8.61
CA THR A 215 10.27 5.73 -7.63
C THR A 215 9.24 6.84 -7.62
N ILE A 216 8.59 7.05 -6.48
CA ILE A 216 7.65 8.16 -6.25
C ILE A 216 8.41 9.27 -5.52
N GLY A 217 8.28 10.49 -6.01
CA GLY A 217 8.93 11.66 -5.42
C GLY A 217 8.26 12.96 -5.83
N TRP A 218 8.93 14.07 -5.57
CA TRP A 218 8.46 15.42 -5.81
C TRP A 218 9.44 16.16 -6.70
N MET A 219 8.92 16.78 -7.74
CA MET A 219 9.70 17.61 -8.66
C MET A 219 9.15 19.04 -8.67
N HIS A 220 10.04 20.02 -8.78
CA HIS A 220 9.64 21.41 -8.82
C HIS A 220 8.83 21.73 -10.10
N SER A 221 7.71 22.42 -9.94
CA SER A 221 6.67 22.64 -10.96
C SER A 221 7.20 23.36 -12.21
N ASN A 222 8.19 24.24 -12.08
CA ASN A 222 8.84 24.92 -13.22
C ASN A 222 9.41 23.96 -14.28
N TYR A 223 9.69 22.71 -13.90
CA TYR A 223 10.24 21.69 -14.80
C TYR A 223 9.20 20.65 -15.22
N VAL A 224 7.94 20.81 -14.81
CA VAL A 224 6.84 19.91 -15.17
C VAL A 224 6.12 20.47 -16.38
N LYS A 225 6.36 19.88 -17.55
CA LYS A 225 5.62 20.21 -18.78
C LYS A 225 4.49 19.20 -18.96
N TYR A 226 3.30 19.55 -18.48
CA TYR A 226 2.10 18.73 -18.62
C TYR A 226 1.76 18.53 -20.10
N ASP A 227 1.39 17.31 -20.45
CA ASP A 227 0.86 17.02 -21.77
C ASP A 227 -0.55 17.66 -21.91
N LYS A 228 -0.90 18.20 -23.08
CA LYS A 228 -2.27 18.68 -23.35
C LYS A 228 -3.27 17.52 -23.23
N PRO A 229 -4.55 17.75 -22.85
CA PRO A 229 -5.53 16.67 -22.81
C PRO A 229 -5.76 16.15 -24.23
N VAL A 230 -5.35 14.91 -24.45
CA VAL A 230 -5.59 14.18 -25.71
C VAL A 230 -6.72 13.17 -25.46
N PRO A 231 -7.67 13.00 -26.41
CA PRO A 231 -8.77 12.03 -26.30
C PRO A 231 -8.26 10.60 -26.08
N ALA A 232 -9.05 9.78 -25.40
CA ALA A 232 -8.67 8.47 -24.89
C ALA A 232 -8.07 7.49 -25.93
N ALA A 233 -6.84 6.99 -25.62
CA ALA A 233 -6.03 5.86 -26.15
C ALA A 233 -4.63 6.36 -26.57
N GLU A 234 -3.44 5.80 -26.30
CA GLU A 234 -2.93 4.46 -25.93
C GLU A 234 -1.52 4.65 -25.30
N PRO A 235 -1.04 3.87 -24.29
CA PRO A 235 0.33 4.02 -23.77
C PRO A 235 1.36 3.24 -24.60
N ALA A 236 2.37 3.94 -25.14
CA ALA A 236 3.47 3.36 -25.90
C ALA A 236 4.60 2.77 -25.01
N ALA A 237 4.98 1.55 -25.37
CA ALA A 237 6.14 0.71 -25.04
C ALA A 237 7.23 1.23 -24.06
N GLN A 238 7.41 0.48 -22.95
CA GLN A 238 8.65 0.46 -22.16
C GLN A 238 9.51 -0.73 -22.62
N THR A 239 10.78 -0.50 -22.94
CA THR A 239 11.75 -1.55 -23.28
C THR A 239 12.28 -2.23 -22.01
N VAL A 240 12.25 -3.56 -22.03
CA VAL A 240 12.36 -4.46 -20.87
C VAL A 240 13.79 -5.02 -20.74
N PRO A 241 14.40 -5.12 -19.54
CA PRO A 241 15.49 -6.06 -19.30
C PRO A 241 14.91 -7.48 -19.16
N LYS A 242 15.34 -8.42 -20.02
CA LYS A 242 14.89 -9.84 -20.02
C LYS A 242 15.08 -10.50 -18.65
N PRO A 243 14.03 -11.12 -18.04
CA PRO A 243 14.18 -11.97 -16.85
C PRO A 243 13.91 -13.46 -17.12
N ASN A 244 14.48 -14.30 -16.26
CA ASN A 244 14.42 -15.77 -16.24
C ASN A 244 13.01 -16.36 -16.42
N LYS A 245 12.94 -17.53 -17.06
CA LYS A 245 11.71 -18.27 -17.35
C LYS A 245 11.01 -18.73 -16.06
N ILE A 246 9.83 -18.18 -15.77
CA ILE A 246 8.93 -18.68 -14.72
C ILE A 246 8.42 -20.06 -15.18
N ILE A 247 8.79 -21.14 -14.48
CA ILE A 247 8.28 -22.49 -14.75
C ILE A 247 7.03 -22.72 -13.91
N LEU A 248 5.90 -22.96 -14.56
CA LEU A 248 4.61 -23.18 -13.92
C LEU A 248 4.42 -24.64 -13.53
N LYS A 249 3.79 -24.86 -12.37
CA LYS A 249 3.21 -26.15 -12.01
C LYS A 249 1.92 -26.35 -12.81
N GLU A 250 1.76 -27.49 -13.48
CA GLU A 250 0.57 -27.83 -14.28
C GLU A 250 -0.59 -28.34 -13.39
N ASP A 251 -0.97 -27.54 -12.39
CA ASP A 251 -1.93 -27.93 -11.35
C ASP A 251 -3.40 -27.61 -11.67
N GLY A 252 -3.66 -27.02 -12.84
CA GLY A 252 -5.02 -26.68 -13.26
C GLY A 252 -5.62 -25.50 -12.49
N LYS A 253 -4.81 -24.72 -11.77
CA LYS A 253 -5.20 -23.50 -11.06
C LYS A 253 -4.56 -22.27 -11.69
N TRP A 254 -5.39 -21.33 -12.13
CA TRP A 254 -4.89 -20.09 -12.70
C TRP A 254 -4.68 -19.07 -11.59
N GLY A 255 -3.51 -19.14 -10.98
CA GLY A 255 -3.04 -18.21 -9.95
C GLY A 255 -2.14 -17.10 -10.47
N ALA A 256 -1.48 -16.41 -9.55
CA ALA A 256 -0.64 -15.26 -9.87
C ALA A 256 0.52 -15.64 -10.81
N ASP A 257 1.17 -16.78 -10.63
CA ASP A 257 2.30 -17.18 -11.48
C ASP A 257 1.86 -17.54 -12.91
N THR A 258 0.75 -18.26 -13.08
CA THR A 258 0.13 -18.51 -14.39
C THR A 258 -0.20 -17.17 -15.08
N THR A 259 -0.64 -16.18 -14.30
CA THR A 259 -0.97 -14.83 -14.81
C THR A 259 0.28 -14.04 -15.20
N ARG A 260 1.34 -14.05 -14.37
CA ARG A 260 2.63 -13.41 -14.68
C ARG A 260 3.28 -14.00 -15.92
N ARG A 261 3.24 -15.32 -16.06
CA ARG A 261 3.79 -16.00 -17.23
C ARG A 261 3.00 -15.68 -18.49
N ALA A 262 1.67 -15.67 -18.42
CA ALA A 262 0.84 -15.22 -19.53
C ALA A 262 1.14 -13.75 -19.90
N GLN A 263 1.22 -12.86 -18.91
CA GLN A 263 1.61 -11.45 -19.12
C GLN A 263 2.97 -11.33 -19.79
N GLN A 264 3.97 -12.12 -19.37
CA GLN A 264 5.29 -12.17 -19.99
C GLN A 264 5.20 -12.52 -21.50
N ILE A 265 4.44 -13.56 -21.86
CA ILE A 265 4.27 -13.99 -23.27
C ILE A 265 3.53 -12.93 -24.08
N PHE A 266 2.53 -12.28 -23.50
CA PHE A 266 1.75 -11.23 -24.18
C PHE A 266 2.40 -9.84 -24.14
N GLY A 267 3.64 -9.73 -23.63
CA GLY A 267 4.38 -8.47 -23.57
C GLY A 267 3.74 -7.44 -22.63
N LEU A 268 3.10 -7.90 -21.57
CA LEU A 268 2.40 -7.10 -20.57
C LEU A 268 3.20 -7.04 -19.25
N PRO A 269 2.95 -6.03 -18.40
CA PRO A 269 3.44 -6.02 -17.03
C PRO A 269 3.03 -7.29 -16.27
N GLN A 270 3.99 -7.92 -15.60
CA GLN A 270 3.81 -9.20 -14.91
C GLN A 270 3.30 -8.98 -13.47
N ASP A 271 2.15 -8.31 -13.33
CA ASP A 271 1.55 -8.02 -12.02
C ASP A 271 0.89 -9.24 -11.35
N GLY A 272 0.63 -10.30 -12.12
CA GLY A 272 0.02 -11.54 -11.63
C GLY A 272 -1.49 -11.44 -11.39
N VAL A 273 -2.15 -10.41 -11.91
CA VAL A 273 -3.56 -10.10 -11.67
C VAL A 273 -4.38 -10.07 -12.96
N ILE A 274 -5.57 -10.67 -12.92
CA ILE A 274 -6.58 -10.50 -13.97
C ILE A 274 -7.60 -9.46 -13.48
N SER A 275 -7.33 -8.19 -13.78
CA SER A 275 -8.10 -7.05 -13.28
C SER A 275 -9.52 -6.93 -13.86
N ASN A 276 -10.39 -6.20 -13.15
CA ASN A 276 -11.69 -5.72 -13.63
C ASN A 276 -12.62 -6.80 -14.20
N GLN A 277 -12.64 -7.99 -13.63
CA GLN A 277 -13.55 -9.06 -14.07
C GLN A 277 -14.94 -8.89 -13.46
N LEU A 278 -15.98 -9.38 -14.13
CA LEU A 278 -17.35 -9.25 -13.63
C LEU A 278 -17.69 -10.40 -12.68
N ASN A 279 -18.20 -10.07 -11.48
CA ASN A 279 -18.69 -11.05 -10.50
C ASN A 279 -19.67 -12.06 -11.13
N PHE A 280 -20.46 -11.61 -12.10
CA PHE A 280 -21.37 -12.45 -12.88
C PHE A 280 -20.70 -13.67 -13.55
N TYR A 281 -19.42 -13.58 -13.94
CA TYR A 281 -18.68 -14.69 -14.56
C TYR A 281 -17.91 -15.56 -13.55
N LYS A 282 -17.89 -15.19 -12.27
CA LYS A 282 -17.20 -15.94 -11.23
C LYS A 282 -17.66 -17.41 -11.12
N PRO A 283 -18.97 -17.76 -11.23
CA PRO A 283 -19.43 -19.14 -11.13
C PRO A 283 -18.89 -20.09 -12.20
N ILE A 284 -18.58 -19.56 -13.40
CA ILE A 284 -18.01 -20.34 -14.51
C ILE A 284 -16.47 -20.34 -14.54
N CYS A 285 -15.84 -19.67 -13.56
CA CYS A 285 -14.39 -19.53 -13.46
C CYS A 285 -13.78 -20.01 -12.11
N PRO A 286 -14.25 -21.10 -11.47
CA PRO A 286 -13.76 -21.50 -10.14
C PRO A 286 -12.26 -21.84 -10.09
N GLY A 287 -11.65 -22.20 -11.23
CA GLY A 287 -10.21 -22.47 -11.38
C GLY A 287 -9.33 -21.23 -11.46
N ILE A 288 -9.91 -20.03 -11.56
CA ILE A 288 -9.17 -18.76 -11.64
C ILE A 288 -9.18 -18.08 -10.26
N VAL A 289 -8.00 -18.00 -9.64
CA VAL A 289 -7.82 -17.41 -8.30
C VAL A 289 -7.10 -16.07 -8.33
N SER A 290 -6.52 -15.66 -9.47
CA SER A 290 -5.86 -14.36 -9.67
C SER A 290 -6.78 -13.26 -10.21
N ALA A 291 -8.06 -13.56 -10.44
CA ALA A 291 -9.01 -12.58 -10.95
C ALA A 291 -9.51 -11.64 -9.84
N GLN A 292 -9.48 -10.33 -10.12
CA GLN A 292 -10.16 -9.32 -9.33
C GLN A 292 -11.56 -9.15 -9.87
N TRP A 293 -12.54 -9.59 -9.09
CA TRP A 293 -13.95 -9.52 -9.44
C TRP A 293 -14.61 -8.23 -8.96
N SER A 294 -15.54 -7.70 -9.74
CA SER A 294 -16.29 -6.49 -9.46
C SER A 294 -17.69 -6.57 -10.06
N ASP A 295 -18.65 -5.88 -9.47
CA ASP A 295 -19.99 -5.70 -10.06
C ASP A 295 -20.01 -4.59 -11.12
N VAL A 296 -18.95 -3.78 -11.21
CA VAL A 296 -18.88 -2.62 -12.09
C VAL A 296 -18.15 -2.95 -13.38
N LYS A 297 -18.81 -2.72 -14.52
CA LYS A 297 -18.23 -2.90 -15.85
C LYS A 297 -17.18 -1.83 -16.14
N LYS A 298 -15.89 -2.17 -15.95
CA LYS A 298 -14.72 -1.29 -16.18
C LYS A 298 -13.77 -1.75 -17.29
N GLY A 299 -14.30 -2.33 -18.36
CA GLY A 299 -13.52 -2.71 -19.56
C GLY A 299 -12.57 -3.90 -19.37
N GLY A 300 -12.66 -4.68 -18.30
CA GLY A 300 -11.90 -5.93 -18.20
C GLY A 300 -10.38 -5.77 -18.06
N SER A 301 -9.66 -6.88 -18.21
CA SER A 301 -8.20 -6.96 -18.11
C SER A 301 -7.54 -6.87 -19.49
N GLN A 302 -6.40 -6.16 -19.56
CA GLN A 302 -5.56 -6.13 -20.76
C GLN A 302 -4.97 -7.50 -21.11
N LEU A 303 -4.68 -8.32 -20.12
CA LEU A 303 -4.26 -9.70 -20.34
C LEU A 303 -5.33 -10.48 -21.10
N ILE A 304 -6.58 -10.35 -20.67
CA ILE A 304 -7.70 -11.03 -21.31
C ILE A 304 -7.94 -10.50 -22.72
N ARG A 305 -7.78 -9.19 -22.97
CA ARG A 305 -7.86 -8.62 -24.33
C ARG A 305 -6.78 -9.19 -25.25
N LYS A 306 -5.53 -9.30 -24.79
CA LYS A 306 -4.44 -9.92 -25.58
C LYS A 306 -4.70 -11.39 -25.84
N MET A 307 -5.22 -12.12 -24.85
CA MET A 307 -5.61 -13.52 -25.02
C MET A 307 -6.80 -13.68 -25.99
N GLN A 308 -7.78 -12.78 -25.95
CA GLN A 308 -8.91 -12.74 -26.89
C GLN A 308 -8.41 -12.49 -28.32
N ALA A 309 -7.48 -11.55 -28.51
CA ALA A 309 -6.82 -11.32 -29.79
C ALA A 309 -6.09 -12.58 -30.29
N TRP A 310 -5.32 -13.23 -29.40
CA TRP A 310 -4.59 -14.48 -29.68
C TRP A 310 -5.51 -15.66 -30.03
N MET A 311 -6.76 -15.63 -29.56
CA MET A 311 -7.80 -16.60 -29.88
C MET A 311 -8.69 -16.18 -31.07
N GLY A 312 -8.50 -14.98 -31.63
CA GLY A 312 -9.30 -14.46 -32.74
C GLY A 312 -10.74 -14.13 -32.37
N ILE A 313 -11.02 -13.73 -31.13
CA ILE A 313 -12.37 -13.38 -30.64
C ILE A 313 -12.46 -11.90 -30.24
N PRO A 314 -13.67 -11.33 -30.10
CA PRO A 314 -13.85 -9.95 -29.64
C PRO A 314 -13.12 -9.67 -28.32
N GLN A 315 -12.40 -8.55 -28.28
CA GLN A 315 -11.48 -8.21 -27.19
C GLN A 315 -12.17 -7.38 -26.11
N ASP A 316 -13.20 -7.90 -25.44
CA ASP A 316 -13.94 -7.15 -24.42
C ASP A 316 -13.24 -7.07 -23.05
N GLY A 317 -12.18 -7.87 -22.84
CA GLY A 317 -11.38 -7.94 -21.62
C GLY A 317 -11.96 -8.78 -20.49
N TYR A 318 -13.08 -9.47 -20.72
CA TYR A 318 -13.76 -10.28 -19.72
C TYR A 318 -13.58 -11.78 -19.94
N ILE A 319 -13.43 -12.52 -18.85
CA ILE A 319 -13.44 -13.99 -18.82
C ILE A 319 -14.90 -14.47 -18.87
N GLY A 320 -15.60 -14.12 -19.95
CA GLY A 320 -16.97 -14.57 -20.20
C GLY A 320 -17.02 -15.93 -20.90
N PRO A 321 -18.23 -16.48 -21.15
CA PRO A 321 -18.41 -17.77 -21.83
C PRO A 321 -17.70 -17.87 -23.18
N GLN A 322 -17.67 -16.78 -23.96
CA GLN A 322 -16.98 -16.73 -25.26
C GLN A 322 -15.47 -16.89 -25.10
N PHE A 323 -14.88 -16.20 -24.11
CA PHE A 323 -13.47 -16.36 -23.77
C PHE A 323 -13.15 -17.80 -23.37
N ILE A 324 -13.95 -18.38 -22.47
CA ILE A 324 -13.69 -19.71 -21.93
C ILE A 324 -13.77 -20.78 -23.02
N LYS A 325 -14.82 -20.76 -23.85
CA LYS A 325 -14.97 -21.72 -24.96
C LYS A 325 -13.87 -21.57 -26.01
N ALA A 326 -13.44 -20.34 -26.30
CA ALA A 326 -12.31 -20.10 -27.21
C ALA A 326 -10.99 -20.63 -26.64
N LEU A 327 -10.75 -20.45 -25.33
CA LEU A 327 -9.56 -20.96 -24.66
C LEU A 327 -9.56 -22.48 -24.66
N GLN A 328 -10.69 -23.10 -24.33
CA GLN A 328 -10.87 -24.55 -24.39
C GLN A 328 -10.59 -25.10 -25.79
N ARG A 329 -11.14 -24.47 -26.84
CA ARG A 329 -10.88 -24.85 -28.23
C ARG A 329 -9.39 -24.76 -28.57
N LYS A 330 -8.73 -23.65 -28.20
CA LYS A 330 -7.31 -23.43 -28.51
C LYS A 330 -6.40 -24.40 -27.77
N MET A 331 -6.79 -24.83 -26.58
CA MET A 331 -6.08 -25.84 -25.78
C MET A 331 -6.47 -27.29 -26.13
N GLY A 332 -7.31 -27.50 -27.16
CA GLY A 332 -7.77 -28.83 -27.58
C GLY A 332 -8.61 -29.54 -26.51
N LYS A 333 -9.41 -28.80 -25.75
CA LYS A 333 -10.30 -29.32 -24.68
C LYS A 333 -11.77 -29.15 -25.05
N SER A 334 -12.63 -29.89 -24.34
CA SER A 334 -14.09 -29.77 -24.45
C SER A 334 -14.53 -28.33 -24.16
N GLN A 335 -15.45 -27.81 -24.98
CA GLN A 335 -15.93 -26.43 -24.92
C GLN A 335 -17.14 -26.30 -23.97
N ASP A 336 -17.03 -26.83 -22.75
CA ASP A 336 -18.12 -26.85 -21.76
C ASP A 336 -18.41 -25.45 -21.16
N GLY A 337 -17.56 -24.45 -21.42
CA GLY A 337 -17.75 -23.08 -20.96
C GLY A 337 -17.43 -22.87 -19.48
N ILE A 338 -16.78 -23.82 -18.80
CA ILE A 338 -16.40 -23.74 -17.39
C ILE A 338 -14.89 -23.99 -17.23
N LEU A 339 -14.23 -23.14 -16.44
CA LEU A 339 -12.87 -23.38 -15.96
C LEU A 339 -12.91 -23.91 -14.53
N SER A 340 -13.07 -25.23 -14.37
CA SER A 340 -13.17 -25.94 -13.08
C SER A 340 -11.95 -25.76 -12.16
N ASN A 341 -12.04 -26.18 -10.89
CA ASN A 341 -10.89 -26.20 -9.97
C ASN A 341 -10.67 -27.61 -9.42
N PRO A 342 -9.65 -28.37 -9.89
CA PRO A 342 -8.71 -28.02 -10.97
C PRO A 342 -9.35 -28.06 -12.37
N SER A 343 -8.79 -27.34 -13.34
CA SER A 343 -9.23 -27.36 -14.75
C SER A 343 -8.20 -28.00 -15.66
N GLN A 344 -8.62 -28.99 -16.44
CA GLN A 344 -7.82 -29.59 -17.51
C GLN A 344 -7.47 -28.57 -18.61
N CYS A 345 -8.33 -27.55 -18.82
CA CYS A 345 -8.05 -26.45 -19.73
C CYS A 345 -6.94 -25.54 -19.18
N ILE A 346 -6.98 -25.22 -17.88
CA ILE A 346 -5.92 -24.43 -17.24
C ILE A 346 -4.60 -25.22 -17.20
N THR A 347 -4.63 -26.53 -16.92
CA THR A 347 -3.44 -27.39 -16.99
C THR A 347 -2.79 -27.34 -18.38
N ALA A 348 -3.60 -27.44 -19.44
CA ALA A 348 -3.12 -27.34 -20.82
C ALA A 348 -2.56 -25.95 -21.15
N LEU A 349 -3.19 -24.88 -20.64
CA LEU A 349 -2.67 -23.53 -20.74
C LEU A 349 -1.31 -23.41 -20.04
N GLN A 350 -1.16 -23.89 -18.80
CA GLN A 350 0.11 -23.86 -18.07
C GLN A 350 1.22 -24.59 -18.83
N LYS A 351 0.91 -25.77 -19.40
CA LYS A 351 1.84 -26.52 -20.26
C LYS A 351 2.26 -25.72 -21.50
N TYR A 352 1.31 -25.08 -22.18
CA TYR A 352 1.58 -24.21 -23.32
C TYR A 352 2.49 -23.03 -22.94
N LEU A 353 2.19 -22.36 -21.82
CA LEU A 353 2.96 -21.24 -21.28
C LEU A 353 4.37 -21.64 -20.79
N ASN A 354 4.61 -22.91 -20.48
CA ASN A 354 5.94 -23.43 -20.17
C ASN A 354 6.78 -23.68 -21.42
N GLN A 355 6.16 -23.89 -22.59
CA GLN A 355 6.85 -24.22 -23.83
C GLN A 355 7.25 -23.00 -24.66
N HIS A 356 6.53 -21.89 -24.48
CA HIS A 356 6.76 -20.58 -25.09
C HIS A 356 7.06 -19.61 -23.98
#